data_AF-A0A2V2B2Q3-F1
#
_entry.id   AF-A0A2V2B2Q3-F1
#
_cell.length_a   1.000
_cell.length_b   1.000
_cell.length_c   1.000
_cell.angle_alpha   90.00
_cell.angle_beta   90.00
_cell.angle_gamma   90.00
#
_symmetry.space_group_name_H-M   'P 1'
#
loop_
_entity.id
_entity.type
_entity.pdbx_description
1 polymer ?
#
loop_
_entity_poly.entity_id
_entity_poly.type
_entity_poly.pdbx_seq_one_letter_code
_entity_poly.pdbx_strand_id
1 'polypeptide(L)'
;MKREREQPERPAPAPRAPLTRPQDRSGSPAPGSPAPGPGALAALQRTAGNAAVARMVQRSSVHRVLDARGEPLEPSLRGEMEARLGADFSDVRIHTGSTAQRSAAEIGARAYTSGNHVVVGRGGGDKHTLAHELTHVIQQRTGPVSGTDTGDGLKVSDPSDTFERAAEANAVRVMRGTAPAPASAPAAEPAHGPHAAHGPHTAHAEHGADPAHAPRQGGEAAVQRALPMGLAPKTPVVKHEDDGDSTKRYEISKFNFGSYLIAETDDPQAKKLRVSPSAKEWGTVEGREESRRNYEAARRQETDPAVVAAEQKRKDLDLGENYLSADYRRINPLLAAFAQVGFAPDEIADPAFSYRSKEDAVLRAWRELAVARGYADEAAAASWDSEHLRNTYEIYARINGVWSDFPVPSANADGKVMRGDSKHLYESFGGILRPDEHPDGGYVTVGRTIVWPAILSTTFGDPLTHSYVAGKEIVWEFGLPEGHKGRSLGANNQSEQEMTFPLGTKIRVDRILVRTGEHREEQADKFGKSAVVVVFADILDA
;
A
#
# COMPACT_ATOMS: atom_id res chain seq x y z
N MET A 1 -58.06 -57.32 53.34
CA MET A 1 -58.42 -58.60 52.68
C MET A 1 -58.04 -58.45 51.21
N LYS A 2 -57.26 -59.38 50.59
CA LYS A 2 -56.82 -59.36 49.16
C LYS A 2 -55.84 -58.20 48.81
N ARG A 3 -54.67 -58.30 48.14
CA ARG A 3 -54.04 -59.20 47.13
C ARG A 3 -54.91 -59.37 45.86
N GLU A 4 -54.52 -59.02 44.63
CA GLU A 4 -53.23 -58.70 43.97
C GLU A 4 -53.48 -57.60 42.89
N ARG A 5 -52.59 -57.15 41.96
CA ARG A 5 -51.35 -57.71 41.37
C ARG A 5 -50.42 -56.59 40.82
N GLU A 6 -49.35 -56.97 40.12
CA GLU A 6 -48.29 -56.10 39.57
C GLU A 6 -48.62 -55.41 38.22
N GLN A 7 -47.94 -54.30 37.94
CA GLN A 7 -47.38 -53.94 36.61
C GLN A 7 -46.03 -53.18 36.80
N PRO A 8 -45.11 -53.21 35.82
CA PRO A 8 -43.67 -53.28 36.11
C PRO A 8 -42.93 -51.95 36.32
N GLU A 9 -41.79 -52.03 37.01
CA GLU A 9 -40.92 -50.90 37.34
C GLU A 9 -40.29 -50.24 36.10
N ARG A 10 -40.19 -48.91 36.17
CA ARG A 10 -39.27 -48.10 35.36
C ARG A 10 -38.59 -47.12 36.31
N PRO A 11 -37.26 -47.24 36.57
CA PRO A 11 -36.62 -46.49 37.65
C PRO A 11 -36.58 -44.98 37.37
N ALA A 12 -36.81 -44.20 38.43
CA ALA A 12 -36.89 -42.74 38.40
C ALA A 12 -35.51 -42.08 38.18
N PRO A 13 -35.45 -40.84 37.65
CA PRO A 13 -34.19 -40.18 37.33
C PRO A 13 -33.39 -39.77 38.57
N ALA A 14 -32.07 -39.96 38.51
CA ALA A 14 -31.12 -39.55 39.54
C ALA A 14 -30.98 -38.00 39.63
N PRO A 15 -30.64 -37.45 40.82
CA PRO A 15 -30.66 -36.01 41.07
C PRO A 15 -29.53 -35.23 40.38
N ARG A 16 -29.77 -33.93 40.15
CA ARG A 16 -28.83 -32.99 39.53
C ARG A 16 -27.57 -32.79 40.39
N ALA A 17 -26.40 -32.92 39.77
CA ALA A 17 -25.12 -32.51 40.36
C ALA A 17 -24.92 -30.98 40.27
N PRO A 18 -24.07 -30.37 41.12
CA PRO A 18 -23.90 -28.91 41.19
C PRO A 18 -23.04 -28.35 40.05
N LEU A 19 -23.25 -27.06 39.75
CA LEU A 19 -22.39 -26.26 38.88
C LEU A 19 -21.00 -26.08 39.52
N THR A 20 -19.99 -26.77 38.99
CA THR A 20 -18.58 -26.48 39.30
C THR A 20 -18.06 -25.34 38.40
N ARG A 21 -17.48 -24.31 39.02
CA ARG A 21 -16.67 -23.29 38.33
C ARG A 21 -15.57 -23.95 37.48
N PRO A 22 -15.13 -23.34 36.36
CA PRO A 22 -13.89 -23.72 35.72
C PRO A 22 -12.75 -23.46 36.71
N GLN A 23 -12.15 -24.53 37.23
CA GLN A 23 -10.92 -24.44 38.01
C GLN A 23 -9.75 -24.30 37.04
N ASP A 24 -8.85 -23.37 37.37
CA ASP A 24 -7.51 -23.29 36.79
C ASP A 24 -6.86 -24.68 36.77
N ARG A 25 -6.49 -25.14 35.57
CA ARG A 25 -5.59 -26.28 35.40
C ARG A 25 -4.20 -25.79 35.07
N SER A 26 -3.55 -25.20 36.07
CA SER A 26 -2.08 -25.12 36.17
C SER A 26 -1.48 -26.52 36.42
N GLY A 27 -1.76 -27.45 35.52
CA GLY A 27 -1.20 -28.79 35.55
C GLY A 27 0.22 -28.78 35.00
N SER A 28 1.23 -28.90 35.88
CA SER A 28 2.57 -29.27 35.46
C SER A 28 2.51 -30.57 34.65
N PRO A 29 3.23 -30.68 33.52
CA PRO A 29 3.16 -31.86 32.68
C PRO A 29 3.73 -33.08 33.42
N ALA A 30 3.07 -34.22 33.27
CA ALA A 30 3.60 -35.49 33.75
C ALA A 30 4.95 -35.80 33.04
N PRO A 31 5.95 -36.35 33.76
CA PRO A 31 7.23 -36.70 33.16
C PRO A 31 7.03 -37.87 32.19
N GLY A 32 7.14 -37.60 30.88
CA GLY A 32 6.97 -38.62 29.84
C GLY A 32 6.38 -38.15 28.51
N SER A 33 5.81 -36.94 28.42
CA SER A 33 5.42 -36.39 27.12
C SER A 33 6.65 -36.05 26.27
N PRO A 34 6.74 -36.48 24.99
CA PRO A 34 7.86 -36.14 24.13
C PRO A 34 7.92 -34.62 23.90
N ALA A 35 9.12 -34.06 23.92
CA ALA A 35 9.33 -32.66 23.53
C ALA A 35 8.82 -32.44 22.09
N PRO A 36 8.23 -31.26 21.77
CA PRO A 36 7.76 -30.97 20.42
C PRO A 36 8.89 -31.14 19.43
N GLY A 37 8.73 -32.12 18.52
CA GLY A 37 9.77 -32.49 17.56
C GLY A 37 10.15 -31.34 16.62
N PRO A 38 11.29 -31.42 15.91
CA PRO A 38 11.81 -30.31 15.09
C PRO A 38 10.79 -29.72 14.11
N GLY A 39 9.91 -30.55 13.53
CA GLY A 39 8.83 -30.09 12.65
C GLY A 39 7.75 -29.25 13.35
N ALA A 40 7.40 -29.59 14.60
CA ALA A 40 6.43 -28.82 15.40
C ALA A 40 7.05 -27.52 15.92
N LEU A 41 8.31 -27.57 16.37
CA LEU A 41 9.06 -26.37 16.77
C LEU A 41 9.23 -25.41 15.58
N ALA A 42 9.60 -25.93 14.40
CA ALA A 42 9.73 -25.14 13.19
C ALA A 42 8.38 -24.66 12.63
N ALA A 43 7.28 -25.39 12.83
CA ALA A 43 5.94 -24.90 12.49
C ALA A 43 5.54 -23.72 13.39
N LEU A 44 5.73 -23.84 14.71
CA LEU A 44 5.56 -22.74 15.66
C LEU A 44 6.45 -21.54 15.30
N GLN A 45 7.70 -21.77 14.97
CA GLN A 45 8.67 -20.72 14.60
C GLN A 45 8.34 -20.06 13.25
N ARG A 46 7.80 -20.81 12.27
CA ARG A 46 7.28 -20.24 11.01
C ARG A 46 6.02 -19.41 11.24
N THR A 47 5.03 -19.93 11.97
CA THR A 47 3.77 -19.22 12.21
C THR A 47 3.98 -17.98 13.08
N ALA A 48 4.71 -18.10 14.19
CA ALA A 48 5.04 -16.96 15.04
C ALA A 48 6.01 -15.98 14.37
N GLY A 49 7.00 -16.48 13.62
CA GLY A 49 7.99 -15.66 12.91
C GLY A 49 7.37 -14.87 11.74
N ASN A 50 6.57 -15.52 10.90
CA ASN A 50 5.87 -14.85 9.80
C ASN A 50 4.84 -13.83 10.34
N ALA A 51 4.14 -14.15 11.43
CA ALA A 51 3.27 -13.20 12.11
C ALA A 51 4.06 -12.03 12.71
N ALA A 52 5.24 -12.26 13.28
CA ALA A 52 6.12 -11.20 13.79
C ALA A 52 6.64 -10.28 12.66
N VAL A 53 7.00 -10.84 11.50
CA VAL A 53 7.41 -10.05 10.31
C VAL A 53 6.23 -9.27 9.72
N ALA A 54 5.05 -9.87 9.59
CA ALA A 54 3.85 -9.16 9.14
C ALA A 54 3.48 -7.99 10.06
N ARG A 55 3.53 -8.21 11.38
CA ARG A 55 3.36 -7.16 12.41
C ARG A 55 4.42 -6.05 12.31
N MET A 56 5.68 -6.41 12.03
CA MET A 56 6.75 -5.44 11.84
C MET A 56 6.53 -4.57 10.60
N VAL A 57 6.04 -5.15 9.49
CA VAL A 57 5.65 -4.39 8.28
C VAL A 57 4.49 -3.44 8.60
N GLN A 58 3.41 -3.95 9.21
CA GLN A 58 2.24 -3.16 9.63
C GLN A 58 2.63 -1.98 10.54
N ARG A 59 3.53 -2.18 11.52
CA ARG A 59 4.05 -1.07 12.34
C ARG A 59 4.85 -0.06 11.54
N SER A 60 5.66 -0.52 10.58
CA SER A 60 6.50 0.39 9.78
C SER A 60 5.70 1.28 8.83
N SER A 61 4.57 0.80 8.29
CA SER A 61 3.67 1.62 7.47
C SER A 61 2.87 2.61 8.32
N VAL A 62 2.37 2.18 9.48
CA VAL A 62 1.68 3.06 10.44
C VAL A 62 2.59 4.19 10.92
N HIS A 63 3.81 3.90 11.38
CA HIS A 63 4.76 4.94 11.79
C HIS A 63 5.10 5.89 10.62
N ARG A 64 5.38 5.36 9.43
CA ARG A 64 5.71 6.18 8.24
C ARG A 64 4.61 7.17 7.86
N VAL A 65 3.34 6.81 8.04
CA VAL A 65 2.22 7.75 7.83
C VAL A 65 2.14 8.78 8.97
N LEU A 66 2.31 8.36 10.23
CA LEU A 66 2.24 9.26 11.38
C LEU A 66 3.40 10.27 11.45
N ASP A 67 4.58 9.90 10.95
CA ASP A 67 5.76 10.78 10.82
C ASP A 67 5.60 11.83 9.70
N ALA A 68 4.64 11.66 8.79
CA ALA A 68 4.28 12.70 7.83
C ALA A 68 3.57 13.87 8.52
N ARG A 69 3.62 15.07 7.94
CA ARG A 69 3.04 16.27 8.59
C ARG A 69 1.50 16.22 8.70
N GLY A 70 0.83 15.49 7.81
CA GLY A 70 -0.62 15.51 7.63
C GLY A 70 -1.17 16.89 7.25
N GLU A 71 -2.46 16.95 6.94
CA GLU A 71 -3.17 18.23 6.71
C GLU A 71 -4.07 18.55 7.91
N PRO A 72 -4.24 19.83 8.30
CA PRO A 72 -5.24 20.18 9.30
C PRO A 72 -6.65 19.83 8.79
N LEU A 73 -7.55 19.43 9.68
CA LEU A 73 -8.95 19.21 9.32
C LEU A 73 -9.53 20.50 8.70
N GLU A 74 -10.15 20.36 7.52
CA GLU A 74 -10.66 21.48 6.71
C GLU A 74 -11.54 22.41 7.57
N PRO A 75 -11.35 23.74 7.55
CA PRO A 75 -11.97 24.64 8.54
C PRO A 75 -13.49 24.53 8.69
N SER A 76 -14.25 24.32 7.61
CA SER A 76 -15.71 24.21 7.69
C SER A 76 -16.15 22.85 8.27
N LEU A 77 -15.49 21.76 7.87
CA LEU A 77 -15.70 20.43 8.41
C LEU A 77 -15.25 20.34 9.87
N ARG A 78 -14.16 21.04 10.23
CA ARG A 78 -13.67 21.16 11.60
C ARG A 78 -14.72 21.84 12.47
N GLY A 79 -15.16 23.05 12.12
CA GLY A 79 -16.19 23.76 12.88
C GLY A 79 -17.52 22.98 13.00
N GLU A 80 -17.90 22.23 11.97
CA GLU A 80 -19.06 21.33 12.03
C GLU A 80 -18.85 20.18 13.03
N MET A 81 -17.67 19.54 13.03
CA MET A 81 -17.36 18.43 13.94
C MET A 81 -17.15 18.91 15.38
N GLU A 82 -16.50 20.06 15.59
CA GLU A 82 -16.33 20.71 16.90
C GLU A 82 -17.70 21.03 17.52
N ALA A 83 -18.63 21.62 16.75
CA ALA A 83 -19.99 21.92 17.20
C ALA A 83 -20.85 20.66 17.47
N ARG A 84 -20.57 19.55 16.78
CA ARG A 84 -21.30 18.27 16.93
C ARG A 84 -20.77 17.39 18.07
N LEU A 85 -19.46 17.38 18.29
CA LEU A 85 -18.77 16.51 19.25
C LEU A 85 -18.39 17.23 20.56
N GLY A 86 -18.37 18.58 20.57
CA GLY A 86 -18.10 19.38 21.77
C GLY A 86 -16.63 19.41 22.20
N ALA A 87 -15.69 19.25 21.26
CA ALA A 87 -14.25 19.25 21.48
C ALA A 87 -13.53 20.07 20.40
N ASP A 88 -12.34 20.59 20.71
CA ASP A 88 -11.43 21.29 19.77
C ASP A 88 -10.66 20.26 18.92
N PHE A 89 -10.59 20.47 17.60
CA PHE A 89 -9.86 19.62 16.66
C PHE A 89 -8.83 20.41 15.83
N SER A 90 -8.40 21.60 16.26
CA SER A 90 -7.43 22.45 15.57
C SER A 90 -6.03 21.82 15.43
N ASP A 91 -5.66 20.97 16.38
CA ASP A 91 -4.44 20.18 16.43
C ASP A 91 -4.52 18.83 15.66
N VAL A 92 -5.71 18.43 15.20
CA VAL A 92 -5.89 17.18 14.46
C VAL A 92 -5.22 17.23 13.08
N ARG A 93 -4.58 16.13 12.69
CA ARG A 93 -3.93 15.96 11.38
C ARG A 93 -4.55 14.79 10.62
N ILE A 94 -5.11 15.09 9.46
CA ILE A 94 -5.71 14.13 8.54
C ILE A 94 -4.63 13.69 7.55
N HIS A 95 -4.42 12.39 7.44
CA HIS A 95 -3.55 11.79 6.43
C HIS A 95 -4.40 11.16 5.34
N THR A 96 -4.17 11.56 4.09
CA THR A 96 -4.89 11.05 2.91
C THR A 96 -3.89 10.65 1.82
N GLY A 97 -4.37 10.26 0.64
CA GLY A 97 -3.52 9.78 -0.46
C GLY A 97 -3.13 8.31 -0.34
N SER A 98 -2.30 7.85 -1.28
CA SER A 98 -1.98 6.42 -1.47
C SER A 98 -1.33 5.76 -0.25
N THR A 99 -0.39 6.44 0.42
CA THR A 99 0.31 5.91 1.60
C THR A 99 -0.62 5.72 2.80
N ALA A 100 -1.49 6.70 3.06
CA ALA A 100 -2.54 6.61 4.09
C ALA A 100 -3.53 5.48 3.78
N GLN A 101 -3.96 5.36 2.52
CA GLN A 101 -4.86 4.30 2.08
C GLN A 101 -4.26 2.91 2.22
N ARG A 102 -2.96 2.76 1.93
CA ARG A 102 -2.22 1.50 2.09
C ARG A 102 -2.09 1.12 3.57
N SER A 103 -1.67 2.05 4.42
CA SER A 103 -1.52 1.79 5.86
C SER A 103 -2.84 1.41 6.53
N ALA A 104 -3.94 2.10 6.21
CA ALA A 104 -5.28 1.73 6.69
C ALA A 104 -5.69 0.32 6.22
N ALA A 105 -5.43 -0.03 4.95
CA ALA A 105 -5.73 -1.35 4.42
C ALA A 105 -4.88 -2.47 5.05
N GLU A 106 -3.61 -2.21 5.38
CA GLU A 106 -2.71 -3.17 6.03
C GLU A 106 -3.15 -3.55 7.45
N ILE A 107 -3.87 -2.68 8.15
CA ILE A 107 -4.52 -2.99 9.44
C ILE A 107 -6.01 -3.36 9.30
N GLY A 108 -6.53 -3.52 8.08
CA GLY A 108 -7.91 -3.92 7.80
C GLY A 108 -8.97 -2.83 8.02
N ALA A 109 -8.57 -1.56 8.16
CA ALA A 109 -9.44 -0.45 8.54
C ALA A 109 -9.84 0.46 7.36
N ARG A 110 -11.00 1.13 7.47
CA ARG A 110 -11.45 2.15 6.50
C ARG A 110 -10.87 3.53 6.81
N ALA A 111 -10.63 3.81 8.08
CA ALA A 111 -9.81 4.87 8.62
C ALA A 111 -9.32 4.41 10.00
N TYR A 112 -8.36 5.12 10.61
CA TYR A 112 -7.98 4.88 12.00
C TYR A 112 -7.40 6.12 12.67
N THR A 113 -7.53 6.20 14.00
CA THR A 113 -6.96 7.28 14.82
C THR A 113 -5.78 6.84 15.68
N SER A 114 -4.70 7.63 15.67
CA SER A 114 -3.56 7.51 16.57
C SER A 114 -3.17 8.88 17.14
N GLY A 115 -3.42 9.09 18.43
CA GLY A 115 -3.28 10.38 19.10
C GLY A 115 -4.18 11.45 18.46
N ASN A 116 -3.55 12.48 17.90
CA ASN A 116 -4.22 13.54 17.14
C ASN A 116 -4.22 13.31 15.62
N HIS A 117 -3.76 12.16 15.14
CA HIS A 117 -3.71 11.84 13.72
C HIS A 117 -4.88 10.93 13.32
N VAL A 118 -5.54 11.26 12.22
CA VAL A 118 -6.57 10.42 11.59
C VAL A 118 -6.07 10.00 10.22
N VAL A 119 -5.96 8.71 9.96
CA VAL A 119 -5.49 8.16 8.68
C VAL A 119 -6.67 7.66 7.89
N VAL A 120 -6.91 8.24 6.71
CA VAL A 120 -8.10 7.99 5.90
C VAL A 120 -7.81 6.94 4.81
N GLY A 121 -8.42 5.77 4.98
CA GLY A 121 -8.40 4.68 4.02
C GLY A 121 -9.36 4.86 2.84
N ARG A 122 -9.36 3.89 1.92
CA ARG A 122 -10.21 3.92 0.73
C ARG A 122 -11.69 3.83 1.15
N GLY A 123 -12.41 4.93 0.99
CA GLY A 123 -13.82 5.03 1.35
C GLY A 123 -14.12 5.42 2.79
N GLY A 124 -13.11 5.75 3.62
CA GLY A 124 -13.30 6.24 4.99
C GLY A 124 -13.37 7.77 5.13
N GLY A 125 -13.40 8.51 4.02
CA GLY A 125 -13.45 9.98 4.01
C GLY A 125 -14.86 10.57 4.14
N ASP A 126 -15.86 9.76 4.45
CA ASP A 126 -17.23 10.25 4.69
C ASP A 126 -17.39 10.82 6.12
N LYS A 127 -18.44 11.61 6.33
CA LYS A 127 -18.67 12.30 7.59
C LYS A 127 -18.95 11.36 8.78
N HIS A 128 -19.49 10.16 8.54
CA HIS A 128 -19.78 9.21 9.61
C HIS A 128 -18.49 8.57 10.11
N THR A 129 -17.66 8.05 9.20
CA THR A 129 -16.34 7.53 9.56
C THR A 129 -15.47 8.60 10.20
N LEU A 130 -15.43 9.83 9.67
CA LEU A 130 -14.68 10.91 10.32
C LEU A 130 -15.20 11.28 11.73
N ALA A 131 -16.51 11.19 11.99
CA ALA A 131 -17.06 11.40 13.33
C ALA A 131 -16.74 10.27 14.31
N HIS A 132 -16.61 9.03 13.81
CA HIS A 132 -16.11 7.87 14.55
C HIS A 132 -14.64 8.08 14.95
N GLU A 133 -13.78 8.35 13.97
CA GLU A 133 -12.34 8.59 14.19
C GLU A 133 -12.06 9.79 15.12
N LEU A 134 -12.80 10.90 14.96
CA LEU A 134 -12.67 12.06 15.86
C LEU A 134 -13.20 11.76 17.28
N THR A 135 -14.12 10.80 17.44
CA THR A 135 -14.49 10.33 18.79
C THR A 135 -13.33 9.56 19.44
N HIS A 136 -12.55 8.79 18.68
CA HIS A 136 -11.31 8.19 19.21
C HIS A 136 -10.26 9.23 19.61
N VAL A 137 -10.14 10.36 18.89
CA VAL A 137 -9.27 11.48 19.31
C VAL A 137 -9.66 11.98 20.71
N ILE A 138 -10.96 12.18 20.96
CA ILE A 138 -11.46 12.58 22.29
C ILE A 138 -11.13 11.50 23.34
N GLN A 139 -11.41 10.23 23.04
CA GLN A 139 -11.15 9.12 23.96
C GLN A 139 -9.65 9.03 24.35
N GLN A 140 -8.74 9.08 23.36
CA GLN A 140 -7.29 8.99 23.57
C GLN A 140 -6.71 10.19 24.34
N ARG A 141 -7.36 11.37 24.30
CA ARG A 141 -7.01 12.52 25.16
C ARG A 141 -7.41 12.34 26.62
N THR A 142 -8.48 11.58 26.90
CA THR A 142 -8.95 11.36 28.28
C THR A 142 -8.16 10.30 29.05
N GLY A 143 -7.29 9.54 28.38
CA GLY A 143 -6.38 8.58 28.99
C GLY A 143 -6.06 7.40 28.06
N PRO A 144 -5.25 6.43 28.51
CA PRO A 144 -4.96 5.23 27.74
C PRO A 144 -6.23 4.44 27.45
N VAL A 145 -6.64 4.43 26.19
CA VAL A 145 -7.78 3.63 25.72
C VAL A 145 -7.38 2.15 25.71
N SER A 146 -8.26 1.29 26.20
CA SER A 146 -8.07 -0.16 26.11
C SER A 146 -8.26 -0.60 24.66
N GLY A 147 -7.17 -0.79 23.94
CA GLY A 147 -7.13 -1.59 22.72
C GLY A 147 -6.60 -3.00 23.03
N THR A 148 -6.89 -3.96 22.15
CA THR A 148 -6.32 -5.29 22.23
C THR A 148 -4.82 -5.20 21.97
N ASP A 149 -4.00 -5.60 22.95
CA ASP A 149 -2.56 -5.77 22.74
C ASP A 149 -2.36 -6.99 21.84
N THR A 150 -1.84 -6.77 20.64
CA THR A 150 -1.63 -7.84 19.66
C THR A 150 -0.37 -8.69 19.97
N GLY A 151 0.23 -8.48 21.15
CA GLY A 151 1.44 -9.15 21.66
C GLY A 151 2.72 -8.40 21.27
N ASP A 152 2.60 -7.09 21.06
CA ASP A 152 3.40 -6.44 20.02
C ASP A 152 3.69 -4.94 20.28
N GLY A 153 2.97 -4.31 21.22
CA GLY A 153 3.19 -2.91 21.62
C GLY A 153 2.38 -1.88 20.80
N LEU A 154 1.82 -2.26 19.65
CA LEU A 154 0.75 -1.53 18.98
C LEU A 154 -0.58 -2.02 19.56
N LYS A 155 -1.37 -1.09 20.11
CA LYS A 155 -2.71 -1.37 20.63
C LYS A 155 -3.73 -0.99 19.56
N VAL A 156 -4.39 -1.99 19.00
CA VAL A 156 -5.48 -1.81 18.03
C VAL A 156 -6.78 -2.16 18.74
N SER A 157 -7.79 -1.30 18.64
CA SER A 157 -9.10 -1.55 19.20
C SER A 157 -9.87 -2.58 18.36
N ASP A 158 -10.54 -3.53 19.03
CA ASP A 158 -11.39 -4.53 18.39
C ASP A 158 -12.81 -3.96 18.20
N PRO A 159 -13.52 -4.22 17.09
CA PRO A 159 -14.90 -3.73 16.88
C PRO A 159 -15.91 -4.11 17.98
N SER A 160 -15.60 -5.10 18.82
CA SER A 160 -16.37 -5.50 19.99
C SER A 160 -15.92 -4.85 21.31
N ASP A 161 -14.97 -3.92 21.29
CA ASP A 161 -14.57 -3.13 22.47
C ASP A 161 -15.64 -2.11 22.89
N THR A 162 -15.59 -1.72 24.16
CA THR A 162 -16.48 -0.67 24.69
C THR A 162 -16.24 0.69 24.05
N PHE A 163 -15.00 0.96 23.64
CA PHE A 163 -14.61 2.23 23.02
C PHE A 163 -15.05 2.33 21.56
N GLU A 164 -14.97 1.24 20.79
CA GLU A 164 -15.51 1.16 19.42
C GLU A 164 -17.04 1.32 19.39
N ARG A 165 -17.76 0.56 20.24
CA ARG A 165 -19.21 0.73 20.37
C ARG A 165 -19.61 2.13 20.81
N ALA A 166 -18.81 2.77 21.67
CA ALA A 166 -19.05 4.15 22.09
C ALA A 166 -18.77 5.16 20.97
N ALA A 167 -17.71 4.95 20.17
CA ALA A 167 -17.39 5.77 19.01
C ALA A 167 -18.48 5.67 17.93
N GLU A 168 -18.91 4.46 17.57
CA GLU A 168 -19.96 4.20 16.59
C GLU A 168 -21.30 4.79 17.06
N ALA A 169 -21.71 4.51 18.30
CA ALA A 169 -22.93 5.08 18.87
C ALA A 169 -22.89 6.62 18.93
N ASN A 170 -21.71 7.20 19.16
CA ASN A 170 -21.53 8.65 19.15
C ASN A 170 -21.60 9.22 17.74
N ALA A 171 -20.90 8.62 16.76
CA ALA A 171 -20.95 8.99 15.34
C ALA A 171 -22.39 8.96 14.81
N VAL A 172 -23.11 7.86 15.04
CA VAL A 172 -24.53 7.71 14.69
C VAL A 172 -25.37 8.82 15.33
N ARG A 173 -25.17 9.10 16.62
CA ARG A 173 -25.92 10.14 17.37
C ARG A 173 -25.67 11.54 16.82
N VAL A 174 -24.40 11.93 16.62
CA VAL A 174 -24.05 13.29 16.19
C VAL A 174 -24.28 13.54 14.71
N MET A 175 -24.27 12.49 13.86
CA MET A 175 -24.63 12.59 12.44
C MET A 175 -26.15 12.61 12.22
N ARG A 176 -26.95 11.99 13.10
CA ARG A 176 -28.43 12.06 13.05
C ARG A 176 -29.01 13.39 13.56
N GLY A 177 -28.25 14.15 14.34
CA GLY A 177 -28.66 15.49 14.80
C GLY A 177 -28.50 16.57 13.72
N THR A 178 -29.45 17.51 13.67
CA THR A 178 -29.21 18.81 13.04
C THR A 178 -28.13 19.53 13.85
N ALA A 179 -27.07 20.01 13.21
CA ALA A 179 -26.00 20.72 13.90
C ALA A 179 -26.56 21.99 14.60
N PRO A 180 -26.18 22.26 15.86
CA PRO A 180 -26.49 23.55 16.47
C PRO A 180 -25.74 24.66 15.72
N ALA A 181 -26.36 25.83 15.59
CA ALA A 181 -25.70 27.00 15.02
C ALA A 181 -24.47 27.37 15.87
N PRO A 182 -23.37 27.87 15.28
CA PRO A 182 -22.17 28.23 16.02
C PRO A 182 -22.51 29.29 17.07
N ALA A 183 -22.17 29.01 18.33
CA ALA A 183 -22.35 29.96 19.41
C ALA A 183 -21.40 31.15 19.20
N SER A 184 -21.95 32.35 19.11
CA SER A 184 -21.18 33.59 19.08
C SER A 184 -20.26 33.66 20.29
N ALA A 185 -18.95 33.87 20.07
CA ALA A 185 -18.01 34.12 21.15
C ALA A 185 -18.46 35.35 21.97
N PRO A 186 -18.28 35.35 23.31
CA PRO A 186 -18.66 36.48 24.14
C PRO A 186 -17.81 37.72 23.79
N ALA A 187 -18.45 38.88 23.76
CA ALA A 187 -17.78 40.15 23.47
C ALA A 187 -16.77 40.52 24.55
N ALA A 188 -15.60 41.01 24.13
CA ALA A 188 -14.64 41.68 24.99
C ALA A 188 -14.71 43.20 24.73
N GLU A 189 -15.26 43.94 25.69
CA GLU A 189 -15.07 45.40 25.83
C GLU A 189 -14.07 45.68 26.98
N PRO A 190 -13.56 46.91 27.17
CA PRO A 190 -12.60 47.53 26.26
C PRO A 190 -11.35 48.02 27.03
N ALA A 191 -10.26 48.32 26.33
CA ALA A 191 -9.08 48.97 26.91
C ALA A 191 -8.85 50.36 26.28
N HIS A 192 -8.67 51.36 27.14
CA HIS A 192 -8.59 52.78 26.80
C HIS A 192 -7.42 53.16 25.86
N GLY A 193 -7.64 54.17 25.00
CA GLY A 193 -6.57 55.01 24.44
C GLY A 193 -6.04 56.04 25.46
N PRO A 194 -5.34 57.14 25.06
CA PRO A 194 -5.75 57.97 23.93
C PRO A 194 -4.65 58.75 23.13
N HIS A 195 -5.10 59.45 22.07
CA HIS A 195 -4.53 60.67 21.44
C HIS A 195 -3.12 60.64 20.78
N ALA A 196 -2.75 61.53 19.84
CA ALA A 196 -3.46 62.31 18.79
C ALA A 196 -2.42 63.08 17.92
N ALA A 197 -2.88 63.72 16.81
CA ALA A 197 -2.18 64.57 15.80
C ALA A 197 -1.96 63.83 14.45
N HIS A 198 -2.53 64.17 13.29
CA HIS A 198 -2.92 65.45 12.65
C HIS A 198 -1.73 66.43 12.46
N GLY A 199 -1.41 66.96 11.27
CA GLY A 199 -2.24 67.17 10.07
C GLY A 199 -1.49 67.15 8.71
N PRO A 200 -2.05 67.75 7.63
CA PRO A 200 -2.00 67.15 6.28
C PRO A 200 -1.54 68.09 5.13
N HIS A 201 -1.67 67.61 3.87
CA HIS A 201 -1.54 68.33 2.57
C HIS A 201 -0.10 68.70 2.13
N THR A 202 0.31 68.94 0.87
CA THR A 202 -0.08 68.70 -0.57
C THR A 202 1.11 69.20 -1.44
N ALA A 203 1.37 68.86 -2.71
CA ALA A 203 0.99 67.79 -3.68
C ALA A 203 1.84 68.02 -4.98
N HIS A 204 1.68 67.17 -6.03
CA HIS A 204 2.33 67.30 -7.37
C HIS A 204 3.86 67.08 -7.42
N ALA A 205 4.51 66.71 -8.54
CA ALA A 205 4.12 65.97 -9.75
C ALA A 205 5.41 65.54 -10.53
N GLU A 206 5.27 64.68 -11.55
CA GLU A 206 6.14 64.58 -12.76
C GLU A 206 7.65 64.27 -12.58
N HIS A 207 8.13 63.07 -12.94
CA HIS A 207 8.47 62.54 -14.28
C HIS A 207 9.99 62.52 -14.53
N GLY A 208 10.53 61.33 -14.83
CA GLY A 208 11.94 61.10 -15.16
C GLY A 208 12.19 59.63 -15.51
N ALA A 209 12.44 59.36 -16.79
CA ALA A 209 12.65 58.04 -17.40
C ALA A 209 13.94 57.35 -16.85
N ASP A 210 13.91 56.07 -16.43
CA ASP A 210 14.07 54.82 -17.24
C ASP A 210 15.59 54.44 -17.39
N PRO A 211 16.04 53.17 -17.58
CA PRO A 211 15.31 51.92 -17.78
C PRO A 211 15.81 50.69 -16.96
N ALA A 212 15.29 49.51 -17.35
CA ALA A 212 15.87 48.17 -17.25
C ALA A 212 15.62 47.32 -15.99
N HIS A 213 14.46 46.64 -15.96
CA HIS A 213 14.41 45.18 -15.78
C HIS A 213 13.19 44.57 -16.48
N ALA A 214 13.39 43.55 -17.31
CA ALA A 214 12.32 42.88 -18.05
C ALA A 214 11.51 41.94 -17.13
N PRO A 215 10.17 41.93 -17.19
CA PRO A 215 9.36 40.99 -16.43
C PRO A 215 9.43 39.60 -17.08
N ARG A 216 9.78 38.59 -16.29
CA ARG A 216 9.59 37.19 -16.69
C ARG A 216 8.09 36.92 -16.81
N GLN A 217 7.65 36.44 -17.97
CA GLN A 217 6.28 35.97 -18.15
C GLN A 217 6.10 34.67 -17.36
N GLY A 218 5.43 34.79 -16.22
CA GLY A 218 4.96 33.69 -15.38
C GLY A 218 3.45 33.77 -15.22
N GLY A 219 2.72 33.82 -16.34
CA GLY A 219 1.27 33.72 -16.31
C GLY A 219 0.87 32.27 -16.10
N GLU A 220 0.27 31.95 -14.96
CA GLU A 220 -0.57 30.76 -14.86
C GLU A 220 -1.61 30.83 -15.98
N ALA A 221 -1.64 29.82 -16.85
CA ALA A 221 -2.68 29.75 -17.88
C ALA A 221 -4.03 29.68 -17.16
N ALA A 222 -4.87 30.70 -17.38
CA ALA A 222 -6.18 30.77 -16.75
C ALA A 222 -6.97 29.50 -17.09
N VAL A 223 -7.24 28.67 -16.07
CA VAL A 223 -7.89 27.36 -16.26
C VAL A 223 -9.23 27.58 -16.95
N GLN A 224 -9.32 27.16 -18.21
CA GLN A 224 -10.51 27.36 -19.02
C GLN A 224 -11.62 26.43 -18.49
N ARG A 225 -12.57 27.03 -17.76
CA ARG A 225 -13.68 26.33 -17.11
C ARG A 225 -14.84 26.19 -18.09
N ALA A 226 -15.38 24.98 -18.23
CA ALA A 226 -16.54 24.73 -19.09
C ALA A 226 -17.85 25.24 -18.46
N LEU A 227 -17.91 25.29 -17.12
CA LEU A 227 -18.89 26.07 -16.37
C LEU A 227 -18.19 27.23 -15.65
N PRO A 228 -18.49 28.50 -15.97
CA PRO A 228 -18.03 29.65 -15.19
C PRO A 228 -18.30 29.50 -13.68
N MET A 229 -17.55 30.18 -12.83
CA MET A 229 -17.77 30.20 -11.38
C MET A 229 -18.93 31.15 -11.01
N GLY A 230 -19.71 30.79 -9.99
CA GLY A 230 -20.77 31.67 -9.45
C GLY A 230 -22.07 31.72 -10.26
N LEU A 231 -22.33 30.76 -11.16
CA LEU A 231 -23.60 30.64 -11.87
C LEU A 231 -24.76 30.48 -10.88
N ALA A 232 -25.88 31.14 -11.17
CA ALA A 232 -27.03 31.21 -10.28
C ALA A 232 -27.77 29.85 -10.18
N PRO A 233 -28.48 29.60 -9.06
CA PRO A 233 -29.48 28.54 -9.02
C PRO A 233 -30.51 28.71 -10.14
N LYS A 234 -30.98 27.59 -10.70
CA LYS A 234 -31.84 27.49 -11.89
C LYS A 234 -31.22 27.91 -13.22
N THR A 235 -29.91 28.18 -13.29
CA THR A 235 -29.24 28.33 -14.59
C THR A 235 -29.31 27.00 -15.37
N PRO A 236 -29.88 26.99 -16.59
CA PRO A 236 -29.93 25.78 -17.42
C PRO A 236 -28.55 25.37 -17.90
N VAL A 237 -28.24 24.07 -17.78
CA VAL A 237 -26.98 23.47 -18.21
C VAL A 237 -27.24 22.28 -19.12
N VAL A 238 -26.26 21.96 -19.94
CA VAL A 238 -26.26 20.83 -20.87
C VAL A 238 -25.10 19.90 -20.54
N LYS A 239 -25.35 18.60 -20.68
CA LYS A 239 -24.32 17.57 -20.62
C LYS A 239 -23.99 17.13 -22.05
N HIS A 240 -22.71 17.14 -22.40
CA HIS A 240 -22.20 16.64 -23.67
C HIS A 240 -21.84 15.16 -23.54
N GLU A 241 -22.30 14.35 -24.48
CA GLU A 241 -22.02 12.93 -24.60
C GLU A 241 -21.38 12.65 -25.98
N ASP A 242 -20.75 11.48 -26.17
CA ASP A 242 -19.97 11.17 -27.38
C ASP A 242 -20.84 11.09 -28.65
N ASP A 243 -22.15 10.83 -28.50
CA ASP A 243 -23.16 10.68 -29.56
C ASP A 243 -24.09 11.90 -29.75
N GLY A 244 -24.15 12.80 -28.76
CA GLY A 244 -25.08 13.93 -28.78
C GLY A 244 -25.07 14.76 -27.51
N ASP A 245 -25.82 15.86 -27.47
CA ASP A 245 -26.14 16.52 -26.20
C ASP A 245 -27.18 15.65 -25.50
N SER A 246 -27.03 15.44 -24.19
CA SER A 246 -27.99 14.64 -23.44
C SER A 246 -29.40 15.20 -23.58
N THR A 247 -30.36 14.34 -23.90
CA THR A 247 -31.76 14.73 -24.11
C THR A 247 -32.48 15.13 -22.82
N LYS A 248 -31.90 14.75 -21.67
CA LYS A 248 -32.31 15.16 -20.32
C LYS A 248 -32.00 16.64 -20.09
N ARG A 249 -32.94 17.36 -19.49
CA ARG A 249 -32.74 18.77 -19.12
C ARG A 249 -32.18 18.89 -17.70
N TYR A 250 -31.23 19.80 -17.53
CA TYR A 250 -30.51 19.99 -16.28
C TYR A 250 -30.46 21.46 -15.86
N GLU A 251 -30.48 21.71 -14.56
CA GLU A 251 -30.26 23.04 -13.98
C GLU A 251 -29.27 23.01 -12.81
N ILE A 252 -28.58 24.13 -12.59
CA ILE A 252 -27.77 24.31 -11.38
C ILE A 252 -28.68 24.45 -10.18
N SER A 253 -28.65 23.49 -9.25
CA SER A 253 -29.41 23.59 -8.00
C SER A 253 -28.72 24.50 -6.98
N LYS A 254 -27.39 24.45 -6.86
CA LYS A 254 -26.56 25.36 -6.06
C LYS A 254 -25.07 25.14 -6.35
N PHE A 255 -24.27 26.17 -6.11
CA PHE A 255 -22.81 26.06 -6.01
C PHE A 255 -22.39 25.78 -4.56
N ASN A 256 -21.42 24.89 -4.34
CA ASN A 256 -20.88 24.58 -3.01
C ASN A 256 -19.46 23.98 -3.09
N PHE A 257 -18.54 24.43 -2.23
CA PHE A 257 -17.15 23.93 -2.13
C PHE A 257 -16.48 23.66 -3.50
N GLY A 258 -16.35 24.70 -4.33
CA GLY A 258 -15.67 24.59 -5.62
C GLY A 258 -16.41 23.76 -6.68
N SER A 259 -17.67 23.35 -6.44
CA SER A 259 -18.43 22.43 -7.30
C SER A 259 -19.90 22.83 -7.45
N TYR A 260 -20.51 22.49 -8.57
CA TYR A 260 -21.95 22.61 -8.77
C TYR A 260 -22.67 21.34 -8.32
N LEU A 261 -23.85 21.51 -7.72
CA LEU A 261 -24.87 20.47 -7.67
C LEU A 261 -25.86 20.73 -8.80
N ILE A 262 -25.90 19.81 -9.76
CA ILE A 262 -26.78 19.86 -10.93
C ILE A 262 -27.97 18.92 -10.68
N ALA A 263 -29.17 19.40 -10.95
CA ALA A 263 -30.42 18.62 -10.85
C ALA A 263 -30.97 18.33 -12.24
N GLU A 264 -31.53 17.14 -12.44
CA GLU A 264 -32.32 16.82 -13.62
C GLU A 264 -33.72 17.43 -13.43
N THR A 265 -34.21 18.19 -14.41
CA THR A 265 -35.52 18.87 -14.30
C THR A 265 -36.68 17.96 -14.69
N ASP A 266 -36.40 16.93 -15.50
CA ASP A 266 -37.39 15.99 -16.01
C ASP A 266 -37.70 14.86 -14.99
N ASP A 267 -36.80 14.62 -14.04
CA ASP A 267 -37.01 13.73 -12.87
C ASP A 267 -36.59 14.44 -11.56
N PRO A 268 -37.55 15.04 -10.82
CA PRO A 268 -37.28 15.69 -9.53
C PRO A 268 -36.80 14.74 -8.42
N GLN A 269 -36.90 13.41 -8.59
CA GLN A 269 -36.37 12.41 -7.66
C GLN A 269 -34.93 11.98 -8.01
N ALA A 270 -34.43 12.36 -9.19
CA ALA A 270 -33.07 12.04 -9.62
C ALA A 270 -32.02 12.59 -8.64
N LYS A 271 -30.99 11.78 -8.38
CA LYS A 271 -29.89 12.17 -7.50
C LYS A 271 -29.09 13.30 -8.14
N LYS A 272 -29.00 14.44 -7.44
CA LYS A 272 -28.20 15.61 -7.89
C LYS A 272 -26.74 15.23 -8.09
N LEU A 273 -26.20 15.61 -9.24
CA LEU A 273 -24.82 15.34 -9.65
C LEU A 273 -23.89 16.41 -9.09
N ARG A 274 -22.75 16.00 -8.51
CA ARG A 274 -21.69 16.93 -8.07
C ARG A 274 -20.65 17.06 -9.18
N VAL A 275 -20.47 18.26 -9.70
CA VAL A 275 -19.73 18.53 -10.94
C VAL A 275 -18.69 19.63 -10.72
N SER A 276 -17.48 19.44 -11.21
CA SER A 276 -16.43 20.48 -11.19
C SER A 276 -16.71 21.56 -12.24
N PRO A 277 -16.42 22.85 -11.98
CA PRO A 277 -16.40 23.90 -13.00
C PRO A 277 -15.48 23.59 -14.21
N SER A 278 -14.50 22.71 -14.03
CA SER A 278 -13.58 22.21 -15.07
C SER A 278 -14.05 20.92 -15.76
N ALA A 279 -15.22 20.38 -15.40
CA ALA A 279 -15.77 19.17 -16.02
C ALA A 279 -16.19 19.48 -17.47
N LYS A 280 -15.40 18.98 -18.44
CA LYS A 280 -15.49 19.38 -19.86
C LYS A 280 -16.78 18.90 -20.51
N GLU A 281 -17.43 17.89 -19.95
CA GLU A 281 -18.69 17.33 -20.38
C GLU A 281 -19.92 18.16 -19.96
N TRP A 282 -19.73 19.33 -19.34
CA TRP A 282 -20.81 20.24 -18.94
C TRP A 282 -20.62 21.66 -19.47
N GLY A 283 -21.70 22.28 -19.91
CA GLY A 283 -21.75 23.69 -20.30
C GLY A 283 -23.06 24.36 -19.89
N THR A 284 -23.14 25.68 -19.97
CA THR A 284 -24.44 26.37 -19.91
C THR A 284 -25.19 26.15 -21.21
N VAL A 285 -26.53 26.19 -21.20
CA VAL A 285 -27.30 26.10 -22.46
C VAL A 285 -27.00 27.28 -23.39
N GLU A 286 -26.68 28.45 -22.84
CA GLU A 286 -26.24 29.64 -23.57
C GLU A 286 -24.87 29.47 -24.24
N GLY A 287 -23.90 28.86 -23.54
CA GLY A 287 -22.54 28.60 -24.04
C GLY A 287 -22.37 27.28 -24.81
N ARG A 288 -23.49 26.58 -25.10
CA ARG A 288 -23.52 25.18 -25.58
C ARG A 288 -22.55 24.88 -26.72
N GLU A 289 -22.48 25.74 -27.74
CA GLU A 289 -21.63 25.47 -28.90
C GLU A 289 -20.14 25.52 -28.57
N GLU A 290 -19.73 26.44 -27.68
CA GLU A 290 -18.33 26.55 -27.26
C GLU A 290 -17.96 25.40 -26.33
N SER A 291 -18.81 25.08 -25.34
CA SER A 291 -18.59 23.94 -24.46
C SER A 291 -18.58 22.61 -25.23
N ARG A 292 -19.42 22.44 -26.27
CA ARG A 292 -19.38 21.29 -27.18
C ARG A 292 -18.06 21.22 -27.95
N ARG A 293 -17.58 22.31 -28.56
CA ARG A 293 -16.28 22.34 -29.26
C ARG A 293 -15.13 21.98 -28.32
N ASN A 294 -15.15 22.49 -27.08
CA ASN A 294 -14.15 22.20 -26.06
C ASN A 294 -14.21 20.74 -25.58
N TYR A 295 -15.41 20.18 -25.40
CA TYR A 295 -15.64 18.76 -25.12
C TYR A 295 -15.06 17.88 -26.23
N GLU A 296 -15.43 18.12 -27.49
CA GLU A 296 -14.92 17.34 -28.62
C GLU A 296 -13.39 17.45 -28.77
N ALA A 297 -12.81 18.64 -28.63
CA ALA A 297 -11.36 18.82 -28.71
C ALA A 297 -10.64 18.02 -27.61
N ALA A 298 -11.20 18.01 -26.40
CA ALA A 298 -10.69 17.21 -25.30
C ALA A 298 -10.88 15.70 -25.52
N ARG A 299 -12.05 15.25 -25.98
CA ARG A 299 -12.31 13.84 -26.32
C ARG A 299 -11.37 13.34 -27.41
N ARG A 300 -11.07 14.18 -28.43
CA ARG A 300 -10.07 13.86 -29.47
C ARG A 300 -8.66 13.71 -28.90
N GLN A 301 -8.27 14.54 -27.92
CA GLN A 301 -6.98 14.38 -27.22
C GLN A 301 -6.95 13.15 -26.30
N GLU A 302 -8.05 12.84 -25.61
CA GLU A 302 -8.17 11.68 -24.71
C GLU A 302 -8.26 10.35 -25.46
N THR A 303 -8.74 10.36 -26.71
CA THR A 303 -8.81 9.19 -27.59
C THR A 303 -7.67 9.11 -28.62
N ASP A 304 -6.74 10.08 -28.59
CA ASP A 304 -5.53 10.03 -29.41
C ASP A 304 -4.71 8.78 -29.05
N PRO A 305 -4.39 7.89 -30.01
CA PRO A 305 -3.65 6.66 -29.75
C PRO A 305 -2.31 6.88 -29.02
N ALA A 306 -1.63 8.00 -29.24
CA ALA A 306 -0.38 8.32 -28.55
C ALA A 306 -0.61 8.71 -27.08
N VAL A 307 -1.71 9.42 -26.79
CA VAL A 307 -2.09 9.77 -25.40
C VAL A 307 -2.54 8.54 -24.64
N VAL A 308 -3.37 7.69 -25.27
CA VAL A 308 -3.80 6.40 -24.68
C VAL A 308 -2.59 5.49 -24.41
N ALA A 309 -1.66 5.37 -25.37
CA ALA A 309 -0.43 4.60 -25.19
C ALA A 309 0.48 5.17 -24.08
N ALA A 310 0.62 6.49 -23.99
CA ALA A 310 1.40 7.14 -22.94
C ALA A 310 0.76 6.95 -21.55
N GLU A 311 -0.57 7.03 -21.44
CA GLU A 311 -1.28 6.79 -20.18
C GLU A 311 -1.19 5.31 -19.76
N GLN A 312 -1.27 4.39 -20.73
CA GLN A 312 -1.10 2.95 -20.48
C GLN A 312 0.32 2.64 -20.02
N LYS A 313 1.34 3.16 -20.71
CA LYS A 313 2.75 3.04 -20.31
C LYS A 313 3.01 3.58 -18.91
N ARG A 314 2.40 4.72 -18.53
CA ARG A 314 2.45 5.21 -17.14
C ARG A 314 1.87 4.21 -16.16
N LYS A 315 0.68 3.64 -16.45
CA LYS A 315 0.06 2.60 -15.61
C LYS A 315 0.90 1.32 -15.52
N ASP A 316 1.72 1.02 -16.52
CA ASP A 316 2.62 -0.13 -16.54
C ASP A 316 3.88 0.12 -15.70
N LEU A 317 4.43 1.34 -15.76
CA LEU A 317 5.49 1.80 -14.85
C LEU A 317 5.00 1.83 -13.39
N ASP A 318 3.79 2.33 -13.15
CA ASP A 318 3.14 2.34 -11.82
C ASP A 318 2.99 0.92 -11.23
N LEU A 319 2.91 -0.14 -12.05
CA LEU A 319 2.95 -1.53 -11.56
C LEU A 319 4.34 -1.94 -11.11
N GLY A 320 5.39 -1.60 -11.87
CA GLY A 320 6.78 -1.89 -11.48
C GLY A 320 7.18 -1.16 -10.19
N GLU A 321 6.64 0.03 -9.96
CA GLU A 321 6.76 0.78 -8.70
C GLU A 321 6.09 0.11 -7.48
N ASN A 322 5.27 -0.91 -7.70
CA ASN A 322 4.66 -1.72 -6.64
C ASN A 322 5.10 -3.20 -6.69
N TYR A 323 6.01 -3.56 -7.60
CA TYR A 323 6.43 -4.93 -7.87
C TYR A 323 6.86 -5.69 -6.61
N LEU A 324 7.70 -5.08 -5.77
CA LEU A 324 8.30 -5.66 -4.56
C LEU A 324 7.30 -6.03 -3.45
N SER A 325 6.00 -5.78 -3.65
CA SER A 325 4.94 -6.06 -2.69
C SER A 325 4.36 -7.49 -2.83
N ALA A 326 3.02 -7.63 -2.82
CA ALA A 326 2.34 -8.91 -2.98
C ALA A 326 2.57 -9.56 -4.37
N ASP A 327 2.99 -8.76 -5.36
CA ASP A 327 3.24 -9.23 -6.73
C ASP A 327 4.56 -9.98 -6.83
N TYR A 328 5.65 -9.51 -6.22
CA TYR A 328 6.92 -10.24 -6.11
C TYR A 328 6.73 -11.67 -5.59
N ARG A 329 5.93 -11.81 -4.51
CA ARG A 329 5.64 -13.12 -3.89
C ARG A 329 4.85 -14.07 -4.80
N ARG A 330 4.16 -13.56 -5.82
CA ARG A 330 3.37 -14.34 -6.78
C ARG A 330 4.13 -14.57 -8.08
N ILE A 331 4.76 -13.53 -8.62
CA ILE A 331 5.50 -13.54 -9.89
C ILE A 331 6.77 -14.39 -9.80
N ASN A 332 7.61 -14.24 -8.77
CA ASN A 332 8.88 -14.99 -8.74
C ASN A 332 8.72 -16.53 -8.66
N PRO A 333 7.78 -17.13 -7.89
CA PRO A 333 7.51 -18.55 -8.01
C PRO A 333 6.81 -18.92 -9.33
N LEU A 334 6.08 -18.01 -9.99
CA LEU A 334 5.47 -18.26 -11.31
C LEU A 334 6.52 -18.33 -12.42
N LEU A 335 7.49 -17.40 -12.46
CA LEU A 335 8.58 -17.42 -13.43
C LEU A 335 9.44 -18.70 -13.28
N ALA A 336 9.70 -19.10 -12.04
CA ALA A 336 10.37 -20.37 -11.76
C ALA A 336 9.51 -21.59 -12.15
N ALA A 337 8.17 -21.51 -12.05
CA ALA A 337 7.28 -22.56 -12.51
C ALA A 337 7.29 -22.72 -14.04
N PHE A 338 7.36 -21.62 -14.79
CA PHE A 338 7.53 -21.67 -16.24
C PHE A 338 8.83 -22.41 -16.62
N ALA A 339 9.94 -22.09 -15.95
CA ALA A 339 11.20 -22.80 -16.14
C ALA A 339 11.10 -24.29 -15.76
N GLN A 340 10.43 -24.62 -14.64
CA GLN A 340 10.24 -26.01 -14.19
C GLN A 340 9.38 -26.85 -15.16
N VAL A 341 8.40 -26.25 -15.86
CA VAL A 341 7.65 -26.94 -16.93
C VAL A 341 8.35 -26.91 -18.30
N GLY A 342 9.60 -26.44 -18.35
CA GLY A 342 10.44 -26.44 -19.55
C GLY A 342 10.06 -25.37 -20.57
N PHE A 343 9.85 -24.12 -20.12
CA PHE A 343 10.00 -22.93 -20.97
C PHE A 343 11.38 -22.31 -20.73
N ALA A 344 12.07 -21.88 -21.77
CA ALA A 344 13.37 -21.21 -21.65
C ALA A 344 13.19 -19.76 -21.16
N PRO A 345 14.18 -19.18 -20.43
CA PRO A 345 14.10 -17.80 -19.96
C PRO A 345 13.88 -16.78 -21.09
N ASP A 346 14.51 -16.98 -22.25
CA ASP A 346 14.35 -16.12 -23.43
C ASP A 346 12.94 -16.25 -24.05
N GLU A 347 12.31 -17.42 -23.99
CA GLU A 347 10.90 -17.58 -24.41
C GLU A 347 9.96 -16.82 -23.48
N ILE A 348 10.19 -16.89 -22.15
CA ILE A 348 9.32 -16.25 -21.15
C ILE A 348 9.48 -14.71 -21.17
N ALA A 349 10.67 -14.21 -21.51
CA ALA A 349 10.95 -12.79 -21.62
C ALA A 349 10.39 -12.12 -22.89
N ASP A 350 9.95 -12.89 -23.89
CA ASP A 350 9.31 -12.39 -25.10
C ASP A 350 7.91 -11.80 -24.78
N PRO A 351 7.58 -10.56 -25.18
CA PRO A 351 6.23 -10.00 -25.04
C PRO A 351 5.11 -10.83 -25.69
N ALA A 352 5.43 -11.70 -26.66
CA ALA A 352 4.49 -12.62 -27.30
C ALA A 352 4.37 -13.98 -26.56
N PHE A 353 5.06 -14.17 -25.44
CA PHE A 353 5.03 -15.42 -24.67
C PHE A 353 3.61 -15.85 -24.26
N SER A 354 3.36 -17.16 -24.28
CA SER A 354 2.10 -17.74 -23.87
C SER A 354 2.31 -19.11 -23.24
N TYR A 355 2.00 -19.21 -21.94
CA TYR A 355 2.05 -20.45 -21.18
C TYR A 355 0.86 -21.38 -21.44
N ARG A 356 -0.14 -20.97 -22.23
CA ARG A 356 -1.46 -21.61 -22.36
C ARG A 356 -1.41 -23.09 -22.75
N SER A 357 -0.41 -23.49 -23.53
CA SER A 357 -0.17 -24.88 -23.94
C SER A 357 0.19 -25.82 -22.77
N LYS A 358 0.60 -25.28 -21.62
CA LYS A 358 0.99 -26.02 -20.40
C LYS A 358 0.28 -25.51 -19.13
N GLU A 359 -0.87 -24.82 -19.26
CA GLU A 359 -1.52 -24.08 -18.16
C GLU A 359 -1.69 -24.90 -16.88
N ASP A 360 -2.26 -26.11 -16.95
CA ASP A 360 -2.45 -26.97 -15.78
C ASP A 360 -1.14 -27.38 -15.09
N ALA A 361 -0.07 -27.56 -15.87
CA ALA A 361 1.25 -27.93 -15.35
C ALA A 361 1.91 -26.73 -14.66
N VAL A 362 1.79 -25.54 -15.25
CA VAL A 362 2.25 -24.28 -14.65
C VAL A 362 1.51 -24.02 -13.35
N LEU A 363 0.18 -24.16 -13.32
CA LEU A 363 -0.63 -23.89 -12.14
C LEU A 363 -0.23 -24.78 -10.96
N ARG A 364 0.04 -26.08 -11.20
CA ARG A 364 0.56 -26.98 -10.16
C ARG A 364 1.96 -26.57 -9.69
N ALA A 365 2.91 -26.42 -10.60
CA ALA A 365 4.29 -26.06 -10.26
C ALA A 365 4.39 -24.70 -9.55
N TRP A 366 3.54 -23.73 -9.91
CA TRP A 366 3.48 -22.41 -9.27
C TRP A 366 3.05 -22.49 -7.81
N ARG A 367 1.98 -23.25 -7.53
CA ARG A 367 1.52 -23.51 -6.16
C ARG A 367 2.58 -24.23 -5.33
N GLU A 368 3.17 -25.30 -5.88
CA GLU A 368 4.23 -26.09 -5.23
C GLU A 368 5.44 -25.22 -4.89
N LEU A 369 5.97 -24.44 -5.84
CA LEU A 369 7.11 -23.55 -5.63
C LEU A 369 6.80 -22.40 -4.66
N ALA A 370 5.58 -21.87 -4.68
CA ALA A 370 5.17 -20.82 -3.76
C ALA A 370 5.14 -21.29 -2.31
N VAL A 371 4.67 -22.52 -2.05
CA VAL A 371 4.73 -23.13 -0.70
C VAL A 371 6.17 -23.49 -0.34
N ALA A 372 6.90 -24.18 -1.23
CA ALA A 372 8.27 -24.64 -0.96
C ALA A 372 9.27 -23.50 -0.67
N ARG A 373 9.08 -22.33 -1.29
CA ARG A 373 9.91 -21.13 -1.07
C ARG A 373 9.33 -20.18 -0.02
N GLY A 374 8.22 -20.53 0.63
CA GLY A 374 7.60 -19.74 1.71
C GLY A 374 6.94 -18.44 1.25
N TYR A 375 6.57 -18.33 -0.03
CA TYR A 375 5.82 -17.21 -0.59
C TYR A 375 4.33 -17.26 -0.21
N ALA A 376 3.77 -18.45 -0.07
CA ALA A 376 2.40 -18.71 0.38
C ALA A 376 2.35 -19.90 1.35
N ASP A 377 1.28 -19.99 2.14
CA ASP A 377 0.92 -21.25 2.81
C ASP A 377 0.09 -22.15 1.88
N GLU A 378 -0.16 -23.39 2.31
CA GLU A 378 -0.89 -24.39 1.52
C GLU A 378 -2.32 -23.98 1.18
N ALA A 379 -3.02 -23.28 2.09
CA ALA A 379 -4.40 -22.87 1.87
C ALA A 379 -4.48 -21.70 0.87
N ALA A 380 -3.58 -20.72 1.03
CA ALA A 380 -3.42 -19.63 0.08
C ALA A 380 -3.07 -20.16 -1.33
N ALA A 381 -2.04 -21.01 -1.45
CA ALA A 381 -1.66 -21.59 -2.73
C ALA A 381 -2.77 -22.46 -3.36
N ALA A 382 -3.49 -23.26 -2.57
CA ALA A 382 -4.60 -24.07 -3.07
C ALA A 382 -5.74 -23.25 -3.69
N SER A 383 -5.96 -22.01 -3.21
CA SER A 383 -6.98 -21.10 -3.73
C SER A 383 -6.64 -20.42 -5.06
N TRP A 384 -5.36 -20.41 -5.48
CA TRP A 384 -4.95 -19.74 -6.73
C TRP A 384 -5.33 -20.60 -7.94
N ASP A 385 -6.21 -20.11 -8.81
CA ASP A 385 -6.70 -20.82 -10.00
C ASP A 385 -6.14 -20.24 -11.32
N SER A 386 -6.71 -20.65 -12.46
CA SER A 386 -6.39 -20.13 -13.80
C SER A 386 -6.61 -18.61 -13.95
N GLU A 387 -7.51 -18.01 -13.19
CA GLU A 387 -7.69 -16.55 -13.17
C GLU A 387 -6.56 -15.87 -12.39
N HIS A 388 -6.20 -16.41 -11.22
CA HIS A 388 -5.04 -15.93 -10.48
C HIS A 388 -3.74 -16.03 -11.29
N LEU A 389 -3.57 -17.14 -12.04
CA LEU A 389 -2.44 -17.36 -12.94
C LEU A 389 -2.41 -16.33 -14.08
N ARG A 390 -3.53 -16.15 -14.77
CA ARG A 390 -3.69 -15.13 -15.83
C ARG A 390 -3.36 -13.73 -15.30
N ASN A 391 -3.99 -13.32 -14.21
CA ASN A 391 -3.84 -11.96 -13.67
C ASN A 391 -2.40 -11.72 -13.15
N THR A 392 -1.75 -12.72 -12.56
CA THR A 392 -0.35 -12.63 -12.13
C THR A 392 0.60 -12.54 -13.32
N TYR A 393 0.36 -13.33 -14.38
CA TYR A 393 1.12 -13.27 -15.62
C TYR A 393 0.97 -11.91 -16.32
N GLU A 394 -0.25 -11.37 -16.40
CA GLU A 394 -0.51 -10.06 -17.02
C GLU A 394 0.23 -8.91 -16.32
N ILE A 395 0.37 -8.96 -14.98
CA ILE A 395 1.20 -7.98 -14.24
C ILE A 395 2.67 -8.12 -14.65
N TYR A 396 3.21 -9.34 -14.68
CA TYR A 396 4.59 -9.58 -15.13
C TYR A 396 4.81 -9.10 -16.57
N ALA A 397 3.95 -9.49 -17.51
CA ALA A 397 4.08 -9.17 -18.92
C ALA A 397 4.05 -7.65 -19.17
N ARG A 398 3.21 -6.91 -18.44
CA ARG A 398 3.15 -5.44 -18.51
C ARG A 398 4.43 -4.78 -17.96
N ILE A 399 4.95 -5.22 -16.82
CA ILE A 399 6.22 -4.73 -16.26
C ILE A 399 7.39 -5.05 -17.20
N ASN A 400 7.44 -6.27 -17.75
CA ASN A 400 8.47 -6.71 -18.69
C ASN A 400 8.42 -5.89 -19.99
N GLY A 401 7.22 -5.59 -20.50
CA GLY A 401 7.00 -4.79 -21.71
C GLY A 401 7.48 -3.33 -21.62
N VAL A 402 7.65 -2.79 -20.41
CA VAL A 402 8.22 -1.45 -20.17
C VAL A 402 9.55 -1.49 -19.41
N TRP A 403 10.24 -2.65 -19.36
CA TRP A 403 11.46 -2.83 -18.57
C TRP A 403 12.55 -1.77 -18.88
N SER A 404 12.72 -1.44 -20.16
CA SER A 404 13.71 -0.46 -20.61
C SER A 404 13.45 0.97 -20.11
N ASP A 405 12.21 1.29 -19.76
CA ASP A 405 11.75 2.64 -19.40
C ASP A 405 11.83 2.95 -17.90
N PHE A 406 12.06 1.95 -17.05
CA PHE A 406 12.36 2.20 -15.64
C PHE A 406 13.71 2.93 -15.48
N PRO A 407 13.89 3.73 -14.41
CA PRO A 407 15.17 4.35 -14.12
C PRO A 407 16.28 3.32 -13.90
N VAL A 408 17.49 3.65 -14.34
CA VAL A 408 18.72 2.90 -13.95
C VAL A 408 19.23 3.51 -12.64
N PRO A 409 19.25 2.76 -11.52
CA PRO A 409 19.82 3.26 -10.28
C PRO A 409 21.35 3.23 -10.37
N SER A 410 22.02 4.19 -9.74
CA SER A 410 23.47 4.14 -9.55
C SER A 410 23.85 2.97 -8.63
N ALA A 411 24.89 2.23 -8.99
CA ALA A 411 25.51 1.26 -8.09
C ALA A 411 26.11 1.92 -6.83
N ASN A 412 26.52 1.11 -5.86
CA ASN A 412 27.29 1.63 -4.72
C ASN A 412 28.69 2.11 -5.17
N ALA A 413 29.44 2.73 -4.24
CA ALA A 413 30.77 3.28 -4.50
C ALA A 413 31.80 2.24 -5.03
N ASP A 414 31.57 0.95 -4.76
CA ASP A 414 32.42 -0.16 -5.24
C ASP A 414 32.00 -0.70 -6.62
N GLY A 415 30.94 -0.15 -7.24
CA GLY A 415 30.40 -0.61 -8.52
C GLY A 415 29.66 -1.95 -8.42
N LYS A 416 29.10 -2.28 -7.25
CA LYS A 416 28.56 -3.61 -6.92
C LYS A 416 27.13 -3.56 -6.41
N VAL A 417 26.49 -4.73 -6.42
CA VAL A 417 25.26 -5.02 -5.68
C VAL A 417 25.35 -6.34 -4.93
N MET A 418 24.56 -6.44 -3.87
CA MET A 418 24.52 -7.56 -2.95
C MET A 418 23.15 -8.25 -3.02
N ARG A 419 23.10 -9.54 -2.73
CA ARG A 419 21.85 -10.26 -2.51
C ARG A 419 22.00 -11.26 -1.38
N GLY A 420 20.99 -11.42 -0.55
CA GLY A 420 20.95 -12.45 0.48
C GLY A 420 19.86 -13.48 0.22
N ASP A 421 20.21 -14.76 0.32
CA ASP A 421 19.32 -15.90 0.15
C ASP A 421 19.42 -16.89 1.33
N SER A 422 18.36 -17.67 1.52
CA SER A 422 18.33 -18.74 2.52
C SER A 422 18.66 -20.09 1.88
N LYS A 423 19.06 -21.07 2.70
CA LYS A 423 19.48 -22.43 2.30
C LYS A 423 18.61 -23.21 1.31
N HIS A 424 17.37 -22.79 1.04
CA HIS A 424 16.56 -23.39 -0.02
C HIS A 424 17.20 -23.23 -1.42
N LEU A 425 18.17 -22.31 -1.57
CA LEU A 425 18.93 -22.15 -2.80
C LEU A 425 20.15 -23.08 -2.92
N TYR A 426 20.52 -23.86 -1.90
CA TYR A 426 21.71 -24.74 -1.96
C TYR A 426 21.63 -25.75 -3.13
N GLU A 427 20.47 -26.37 -3.36
CA GLU A 427 20.26 -27.31 -4.48
C GLU A 427 20.15 -26.64 -5.85
N SER A 428 20.18 -25.30 -5.92
CA SER A 428 20.07 -24.56 -7.18
C SER A 428 21.39 -24.58 -7.96
N PHE A 429 21.32 -24.26 -9.25
CA PHE A 429 22.47 -24.09 -10.15
C PHE A 429 23.36 -25.35 -10.30
N GLY A 430 22.84 -26.52 -9.95
CA GLY A 430 23.58 -27.79 -9.97
C GLY A 430 24.63 -27.87 -8.87
N GLY A 431 24.21 -27.64 -7.62
CA GLY A 431 24.99 -27.93 -6.41
C GLY A 431 26.06 -26.91 -6.03
N ILE A 432 26.36 -25.91 -6.87
CA ILE A 432 27.46 -24.93 -6.66
C ILE A 432 27.46 -24.31 -5.25
N LEU A 433 26.28 -24.14 -4.64
CA LEU A 433 26.12 -23.45 -3.37
C LEU A 433 26.14 -24.39 -2.15
N ARG A 434 26.36 -25.69 -2.32
CA ARG A 434 26.27 -26.70 -1.25
C ARG A 434 27.49 -26.69 -0.33
N PRO A 435 27.36 -26.32 0.96
CA PRO A 435 28.49 -26.32 1.89
C PRO A 435 29.02 -27.74 2.17
N ASP A 436 28.16 -28.76 2.06
CA ASP A 436 28.51 -30.16 2.31
C ASP A 436 29.37 -30.80 1.22
N GLU A 437 29.41 -30.22 0.01
CA GLU A 437 30.36 -30.58 -1.04
C GLU A 437 31.77 -29.99 -0.78
N HIS A 438 31.91 -29.13 0.23
CA HIS A 438 33.13 -28.41 0.61
C HIS A 438 33.40 -28.49 2.13
N PRO A 439 33.63 -29.69 2.69
CA PRO A 439 33.70 -29.91 4.14
C PRO A 439 34.80 -29.09 4.85
N ASP A 440 35.94 -28.91 4.19
CA ASP A 440 37.08 -28.14 4.71
C ASP A 440 36.88 -26.61 4.63
N GLY A 441 35.88 -26.15 3.86
CA GLY A 441 35.58 -24.74 3.65
C GLY A 441 36.54 -24.02 2.68
N GLY A 442 36.68 -22.72 2.86
CA GLY A 442 37.61 -21.87 2.12
C GLY A 442 37.10 -21.40 0.75
N TYR A 443 37.98 -20.84 -0.07
CA TYR A 443 37.63 -20.43 -1.43
C TYR A 443 37.63 -21.60 -2.40
N VAL A 444 36.55 -21.72 -3.16
CA VAL A 444 36.42 -22.70 -4.24
C VAL A 444 36.22 -21.97 -5.56
N THR A 445 37.10 -22.22 -6.53
CA THR A 445 36.96 -21.70 -7.90
C THR A 445 35.83 -22.44 -8.61
N VAL A 446 34.92 -21.70 -9.24
CA VAL A 446 33.73 -22.23 -9.92
C VAL A 446 33.82 -22.03 -11.42
N GLY A 447 34.07 -20.80 -11.88
CA GLY A 447 34.22 -20.48 -13.31
C GLY A 447 33.04 -20.86 -14.21
N ARG A 448 31.79 -20.80 -13.71
CA ARG A 448 30.58 -21.22 -14.45
C ARG A 448 29.61 -20.06 -14.65
N THR A 449 29.06 -19.94 -15.85
CA THR A 449 27.91 -19.07 -16.11
C THR A 449 26.61 -19.79 -15.76
N ILE A 450 25.74 -19.10 -15.02
CA ILE A 450 24.38 -19.53 -14.67
C ILE A 450 23.38 -18.54 -15.28
N VAL A 451 22.13 -18.97 -15.43
CA VAL A 451 21.01 -18.12 -15.85
C VAL A 451 20.03 -18.01 -14.68
N TRP A 452 19.70 -16.79 -14.26
CA TRP A 452 18.80 -16.58 -13.13
C TRP A 452 17.33 -16.83 -13.55
N PRO A 453 16.59 -17.73 -12.88
CA PRO A 453 15.31 -18.27 -13.36
C PRO A 453 14.07 -17.40 -12.99
N ALA A 454 14.29 -16.15 -12.60
CA ALA A 454 13.25 -15.22 -12.15
C ALA A 454 13.70 -13.77 -12.41
N ILE A 455 12.95 -12.76 -11.97
CA ILE A 455 13.50 -11.41 -11.82
C ILE A 455 14.50 -11.44 -10.64
N LEU A 456 15.73 -10.99 -10.89
CA LEU A 456 16.80 -10.95 -9.89
C LEU A 456 16.68 -9.65 -9.10
N SER A 457 16.38 -9.76 -7.80
CA SER A 457 16.38 -8.63 -6.86
C SER A 457 17.73 -8.55 -6.13
N THR A 458 18.33 -7.35 -6.08
CA THR A 458 19.62 -7.07 -5.42
C THR A 458 19.57 -5.70 -4.75
N THR A 459 20.40 -5.45 -3.74
CA THR A 459 20.53 -4.14 -3.08
C THR A 459 21.92 -3.55 -3.30
N PHE A 460 22.04 -2.22 -3.41
CA PHE A 460 23.32 -1.53 -3.29
C PHE A 460 23.64 -1.11 -1.84
N GLY A 461 22.75 -1.42 -0.88
CA GLY A 461 22.95 -1.19 0.55
C GLY A 461 23.98 -2.09 1.22
N ASP A 462 24.41 -1.67 2.42
CA ASP A 462 25.41 -2.38 3.23
C ASP A 462 24.91 -3.79 3.65
N PRO A 463 25.61 -4.87 3.25
CA PRO A 463 25.20 -6.25 3.55
C PRO A 463 25.15 -6.58 5.06
N LEU A 464 25.82 -5.81 5.93
CA LEU A 464 25.78 -6.01 7.39
C LEU A 464 24.48 -5.51 8.02
N THR A 465 23.90 -4.45 7.46
CA THR A 465 22.76 -3.71 8.05
C THR A 465 21.48 -3.83 7.23
N HIS A 466 21.57 -4.15 5.95
CA HIS A 466 20.41 -4.25 5.07
C HIS A 466 19.55 -5.48 5.39
N SER A 467 18.27 -5.26 5.71
CA SER A 467 17.35 -6.27 6.27
C SER A 467 17.15 -7.53 5.42
N TYR A 468 17.37 -7.44 4.11
CA TYR A 468 17.24 -8.58 3.18
C TYR A 468 18.55 -9.36 2.97
N VAL A 469 19.71 -8.82 3.38
CA VAL A 469 21.03 -9.46 3.24
C VAL A 469 21.59 -9.88 4.59
N ALA A 470 21.47 -9.01 5.60
CA ALA A 470 21.87 -9.30 6.97
C ALA A 470 21.12 -10.54 7.49
N GLY A 471 21.87 -11.47 8.10
CA GLY A 471 21.31 -12.70 8.66
C GLY A 471 21.01 -13.83 7.66
N LYS A 472 21.34 -13.67 6.36
CA LYS A 472 21.16 -14.73 5.36
C LYS A 472 22.32 -15.73 5.37
N GLU A 473 22.03 -16.97 4.94
CA GLU A 473 23.01 -18.06 4.88
C GLU A 473 23.84 -18.04 3.58
N ILE A 474 23.26 -17.52 2.49
CA ILE A 474 23.93 -17.31 1.21
C ILE A 474 23.98 -15.79 0.97
N VAL A 475 25.14 -15.24 0.69
CA VAL A 475 25.30 -13.83 0.29
C VAL A 475 26.04 -13.75 -1.04
N TRP A 476 25.44 -13.11 -2.02
CA TRP A 476 26.03 -12.85 -3.33
C TRP A 476 26.62 -11.44 -3.33
N GLU A 477 27.84 -11.31 -3.83
CA GLU A 477 28.43 -10.06 -4.30
C GLU A 477 28.51 -10.10 -5.83
N PHE A 478 27.80 -9.18 -6.48
CA PHE A 478 27.76 -9.05 -7.94
C PHE A 478 28.57 -7.84 -8.40
N GLY A 479 29.56 -8.08 -9.27
CA GLY A 479 30.12 -7.05 -10.15
C GLY A 479 29.12 -6.65 -11.23
N LEU A 480 29.18 -5.39 -11.67
CA LEU A 480 28.29 -4.82 -12.68
C LEU A 480 29.07 -4.38 -13.92
N PRO A 481 28.65 -4.78 -15.14
CA PRO A 481 29.23 -4.31 -16.38
C PRO A 481 28.70 -2.93 -16.76
N GLU A 482 29.44 -2.21 -17.61
CA GLU A 482 28.96 -0.96 -18.20
C GLU A 482 27.75 -1.24 -19.11
N GLY A 483 26.63 -0.54 -18.89
CA GLY A 483 25.40 -0.74 -19.67
C GLY A 483 24.46 -1.83 -19.13
N HIS A 484 24.71 -2.37 -17.94
CA HIS A 484 23.88 -3.39 -17.29
C HIS A 484 22.36 -3.15 -17.38
N LYS A 485 21.57 -4.22 -17.53
CA LYS A 485 20.10 -4.18 -17.64
C LYS A 485 19.37 -3.94 -16.31
N GLY A 486 20.07 -3.42 -15.29
CA GLY A 486 19.55 -3.17 -13.94
C GLY A 486 18.58 -1.99 -13.91
N ARG A 487 17.48 -2.11 -13.14
CA ARG A 487 16.38 -1.15 -13.07
C ARG A 487 15.84 -0.98 -11.66
N SER A 488 15.41 0.24 -11.35
CA SER A 488 14.74 0.58 -10.10
C SER A 488 13.27 0.20 -10.21
N LEU A 489 12.92 -0.97 -9.71
CA LEU A 489 11.54 -1.40 -9.45
C LEU A 489 11.28 -1.19 -7.95
N GLY A 490 10.09 -0.71 -7.60
CA GLY A 490 9.74 -0.40 -6.21
C GLY A 490 10.43 0.85 -5.62
N ALA A 491 10.73 1.88 -6.42
CA ALA A 491 11.36 3.13 -5.95
C ALA A 491 10.53 3.86 -4.87
N ASN A 492 9.25 3.52 -4.74
CA ASN A 492 8.41 3.82 -3.57
C ASN A 492 9.00 3.43 -2.20
N ASN A 493 10.02 2.56 -2.13
CA ASN A 493 10.69 2.14 -0.91
C ASN A 493 12.19 2.46 -0.92
N GLN A 494 12.52 3.76 -1.02
CA GLN A 494 13.90 4.27 -1.16
C GLN A 494 14.90 3.77 -0.10
N SER A 495 14.43 3.29 1.06
CA SER A 495 15.28 2.67 2.09
C SER A 495 15.84 1.28 1.72
N GLU A 496 15.27 0.59 0.73
CA GLU A 496 15.70 -0.77 0.33
C GLU A 496 16.84 -0.77 -0.69
N GLN A 497 17.19 0.41 -1.22
CA GLN A 497 18.33 0.59 -2.14
C GLN A 497 18.36 -0.48 -3.24
N GLU A 498 17.20 -0.77 -3.83
CA GLU A 498 17.04 -1.95 -4.68
C GLU A 498 17.39 -1.66 -6.15
N MET A 499 18.11 -2.60 -6.74
CA MET A 499 18.31 -2.73 -8.17
C MET A 499 17.89 -4.13 -8.60
N THR A 500 16.96 -4.20 -9.55
CA THR A 500 16.45 -5.45 -10.11
C THR A 500 16.97 -5.68 -11.52
N PHE A 501 17.14 -6.94 -11.91
CA PHE A 501 17.57 -7.34 -13.25
C PHE A 501 16.54 -8.30 -13.86
N PRO A 502 16.36 -8.27 -15.20
CA PRO A 502 15.27 -8.97 -15.86
C PRO A 502 15.40 -10.50 -15.73
N LEU A 503 14.32 -11.20 -16.09
CA LEU A 503 14.34 -12.65 -16.25
C LEU A 503 15.47 -13.07 -17.21
N GLY A 504 16.13 -14.19 -16.91
CA GLY A 504 17.19 -14.72 -17.76
C GLY A 504 18.53 -14.00 -17.59
N THR A 505 18.68 -13.13 -16.57
CA THR A 505 19.97 -12.48 -16.25
C THR A 505 21.09 -13.53 -16.14
N LYS A 506 22.09 -13.41 -17.01
CA LYS A 506 23.28 -14.27 -17.04
C LYS A 506 24.26 -13.80 -15.98
N ILE A 507 24.80 -14.73 -15.21
CA ILE A 507 25.70 -14.46 -14.09
C ILE A 507 26.91 -15.38 -14.21
N ARG A 508 28.13 -14.83 -14.23
CA ARG A 508 29.38 -15.60 -14.17
C ARG A 508 29.78 -15.77 -12.72
N VAL A 509 29.64 -16.98 -12.17
CA VAL A 509 30.13 -17.32 -10.83
C VAL A 509 31.61 -17.70 -10.94
N ASP A 510 32.49 -16.81 -10.48
CA ASP A 510 33.93 -17.03 -10.54
C ASP A 510 34.40 -17.93 -9.41
N ARG A 511 33.96 -17.64 -8.18
CA ARG A 511 34.32 -18.41 -6.98
C ARG A 511 33.28 -18.24 -5.87
N ILE A 512 33.31 -19.16 -4.93
CA ILE A 512 32.60 -19.06 -3.65
C ILE A 512 33.61 -19.06 -2.49
N LEU A 513 33.17 -18.61 -1.33
CA LEU A 513 33.82 -18.81 -0.02
C LEU A 513 32.85 -19.60 0.85
N VAL A 514 33.24 -20.79 1.30
CA VAL A 514 32.47 -21.65 2.21
C VAL A 514 33.02 -21.52 3.62
N ARG A 515 32.20 -21.06 4.56
CA ARG A 515 32.60 -20.65 5.91
C ARG A 515 32.34 -21.73 6.95
N THR A 516 32.94 -22.88 6.72
CA THR A 516 33.01 -24.02 7.65
C THR A 516 34.41 -24.11 8.27
N GLY A 517 34.55 -24.94 9.31
CA GLY A 517 35.85 -25.21 9.95
C GLY A 517 36.60 -23.94 10.38
N GLU A 518 37.87 -23.84 9.96
CA GLU A 518 38.76 -22.71 10.25
C GLU A 518 38.35 -21.42 9.49
N HIS A 519 37.63 -21.54 8.37
CA HIS A 519 37.16 -20.42 7.55
C HIS A 519 35.88 -19.75 8.09
N ARG A 520 35.37 -20.18 9.26
CA ARG A 520 34.09 -19.71 9.81
C ARG A 520 33.99 -18.19 9.98
N GLU A 521 35.06 -17.53 10.43
CA GLU A 521 35.10 -16.07 10.62
C GLU A 521 35.58 -15.30 9.36
N GLU A 522 35.90 -15.99 8.26
CA GLU A 522 36.46 -15.35 7.08
C GLU A 522 35.46 -14.38 6.42
N GLN A 523 35.89 -13.12 6.23
CA GLN A 523 35.05 -12.01 5.75
C GLN A 523 33.74 -11.78 6.56
N ALA A 524 33.69 -12.21 7.82
CA ALA A 524 32.57 -11.97 8.73
C ALA A 524 32.21 -10.49 8.87
N ASP A 525 33.22 -9.63 8.90
CA ASP A 525 33.08 -8.17 9.04
C ASP A 525 32.60 -7.48 7.76
N LYS A 526 32.45 -8.21 6.64
CA LYS A 526 31.87 -7.70 5.40
C LYS A 526 30.51 -8.32 5.10
N PHE A 527 30.36 -9.63 5.26
CA PHE A 527 29.14 -10.35 4.85
C PHE A 527 28.28 -10.85 6.03
N GLY A 528 28.62 -10.44 7.25
CA GLY A 528 27.94 -10.83 8.48
C GLY A 528 28.29 -12.26 8.92
N LYS A 529 28.00 -12.59 10.19
CA LYS A 529 28.34 -13.91 10.77
C LYS A 529 27.39 -15.04 10.38
N SER A 530 26.25 -14.73 9.76
CA SER A 530 25.27 -15.72 9.32
C SER A 530 25.56 -16.30 7.93
N ALA A 531 26.36 -15.62 7.11
CA ALA A 531 26.71 -16.10 5.77
C ALA A 531 27.60 -17.34 5.87
N VAL A 532 27.07 -18.47 5.42
CA VAL A 532 27.76 -19.77 5.30
C VAL A 532 28.45 -19.87 3.94
N VAL A 533 27.81 -19.33 2.89
CA VAL A 533 28.37 -19.28 1.53
C VAL A 533 28.34 -17.84 1.03
N VAL A 534 29.51 -17.31 0.69
CA VAL A 534 29.62 -16.03 -0.03
C VAL A 534 29.94 -16.33 -1.49
N VAL A 535 29.14 -15.80 -2.41
CA VAL A 535 29.29 -16.01 -3.85
C VAL A 535 29.87 -14.75 -4.49
N PHE A 536 31.00 -14.90 -5.18
CA PHE A 536 31.61 -13.81 -5.95
C PHE A 536 31.34 -14.05 -7.43
N ALA A 537 30.57 -13.15 -8.03
CA ALA A 537 30.10 -13.29 -9.39
C ALA A 537 30.02 -11.94 -10.12
N ASP A 538 29.97 -11.98 -11.45
CA ASP A 538 29.62 -10.83 -12.27
C ASP A 538 28.25 -11.05 -12.90
N ILE A 539 27.42 -10.02 -12.92
CA ILE A 539 26.30 -9.96 -13.87
C ILE A 539 26.92 -9.75 -15.26
N LEU A 540 26.41 -10.45 -16.27
CA LEU A 540 26.88 -10.32 -17.64
C LEU A 540 25.90 -9.47 -18.45
N ASP A 541 26.42 -8.72 -19.42
CA ASP A 541 25.59 -8.18 -20.48
C ASP A 541 24.98 -9.34 -21.28
N ALA A 542 23.65 -9.31 -21.38
CA ALA A 542 22.85 -10.45 -21.80
C ALA A 542 22.66 -10.53 -23.31
#